data_AF-A0A958C636-F1
#
_entry.id   AF-A0A958C636-F1
#
_cell.length_a   1.000
_cell.length_b   1.000
_cell.length_c   1.000
_cell.angle_alpha   90.00
_cell.angle_beta   90.00
_cell.angle_gamma   90.00
#
_symmetry.space_group_name_H-M   'P 1'
#
loop_
_entity.id
_entity.type
_entity.pdbx_description
1 polymer ?
#
loop_
_entity_poly.entity_id
_entity_poly.type
_entity_poly.pdbx_seq_one_letter_code
_entity_poly.pdbx_strand_id
1 'polypeptide(L)'
;LRTFSKWAGLGGLRVGYGVFPPAIIEQLWKIKQPYNVNVAGNRAALASLADRDFLLGNVARLVAERERLCAELARFDYLEPVPGSRSNFVLCRVIGRDARELKEGLERQGVLVRYFAKPG
;
A
#
# COMPACT_ATOMS: atom_id res chain seq x y z
N LEU A 1 -7.41 5.34 11.98
CA LEU A 1 -7.84 4.20 11.12
C LEU A 1 -6.61 3.39 10.70
N ARG A 2 -6.70 2.06 10.69
CA ARG A 2 -5.63 1.15 10.26
C ARG A 2 -6.23 -0.06 9.51
N THR A 3 -5.43 -0.72 8.68
CA THR A 3 -5.86 -1.89 7.88
C THR A 3 -4.79 -2.97 7.91
N PHE A 4 -5.19 -4.24 7.83
CA PHE A 4 -4.28 -5.37 7.68
C PHE A 4 -3.94 -5.67 6.20
N SER A 5 -4.55 -4.95 5.26
CA SER A 5 -4.43 -5.22 3.82
C SER A 5 -3.00 -5.09 3.26
N LYS A 6 -2.11 -4.36 3.95
CA LYS A 6 -0.78 -4.01 3.44
C LYS A 6 0.31 -4.62 4.28
N TRP A 7 0.52 -4.10 5.50
CA TRP A 7 1.60 -4.53 6.37
C TRP A 7 1.50 -6.01 6.81
N ALA A 8 0.29 -6.55 6.88
CA ALA A 8 0.04 -7.95 7.23
C ALA A 8 -0.31 -8.83 6.01
N GLY A 9 -0.26 -8.30 4.78
CA GLY A 9 -0.54 -9.07 3.56
C GLY A 9 -2.00 -9.54 3.39
N LEU A 10 -2.95 -9.08 4.22
CA LEU A 10 -4.33 -9.59 4.23
C LEU A 10 -5.27 -8.85 3.27
N GLY A 11 -4.80 -8.47 2.08
CA GLY A 11 -5.55 -7.65 1.13
C GLY A 11 -6.90 -8.22 0.73
N GLY A 12 -6.98 -9.54 0.54
CA GLY A 12 -8.20 -10.25 0.17
C GLY A 12 -9.20 -10.45 1.32
N LEU A 13 -8.78 -10.35 2.59
CA LEU A 13 -9.63 -10.64 3.75
C LEU A 13 -10.42 -9.43 4.25
N ARG A 14 -10.11 -8.23 3.73
CA ARG A 14 -10.88 -7.00 3.96
C ARG A 14 -11.09 -6.65 5.45
N VAL A 15 -10.07 -6.88 6.28
CA VAL A 15 -10.10 -6.58 7.73
C VAL A 15 -9.26 -5.35 8.09
N GLY A 16 -9.78 -4.56 9.03
CA GLY A 16 -9.17 -3.33 9.53
C GLY A 16 -9.81 -2.91 10.86
N TYR A 17 -9.24 -1.87 11.47
CA TYR A 17 -9.73 -1.34 12.74
C TYR A 17 -9.57 0.17 12.81
N GLY A 18 -10.39 0.80 13.65
CA GLY A 18 -10.29 2.22 13.94
C GLY A 18 -10.26 2.46 15.44
N VAL A 19 -9.55 3.51 15.82
CA VAL A 19 -9.47 4.01 17.20
C VAL A 19 -9.96 5.44 17.12
N PHE A 20 -11.01 5.76 17.87
CA PHE A 20 -11.74 7.02 17.77
C PHE A 20 -12.16 7.50 19.17
N PRO A 21 -12.34 8.81 19.37
CA PRO A 21 -12.98 9.35 20.57
C PRO A 21 -14.41 8.80 20.78
N PRO A 22 -14.90 8.72 22.03
CA PRO A 22 -16.25 8.24 22.35
C PRO A 22 -17.36 8.92 21.53
N ALA A 23 -17.31 10.25 21.40
CA ALA A 23 -18.30 11.02 20.65
C ALA A 23 -18.43 10.60 19.17
N ILE A 24 -17.33 10.11 18.56
CA ILE A 24 -17.33 9.63 17.17
C ILE A 24 -17.77 8.17 17.09
N ILE A 25 -17.26 7.31 17.98
CA ILE A 25 -17.54 5.86 17.92
C ILE A 25 -19.03 5.58 18.15
N GLU A 26 -19.71 6.35 18.99
CA GLU A 26 -21.16 6.25 19.21
C GLU A 26 -21.96 6.47 17.92
N GLN A 27 -21.57 7.44 17.09
CA GLN A 27 -22.24 7.68 15.81
C GLN A 27 -21.88 6.60 14.78
N LEU A 28 -20.61 6.15 14.77
CA LEU A 28 -20.17 5.07 13.89
C LEU A 28 -20.90 3.75 14.18
N TRP A 29 -21.19 3.43 15.45
CA TRP A 29 -21.92 2.21 15.80
C TRP A 29 -23.36 2.20 15.28
N LYS A 30 -24.01 3.36 15.15
CA LYS A 30 -25.38 3.47 14.60
C LYS A 30 -25.43 3.14 13.11
N ILE A 31 -24.39 3.46 12.36
CA ILE A 31 -24.32 3.25 10.91
C ILE A 31 -23.63 1.95 10.51
N LYS A 32 -22.80 1.38 11.39
CA LYS A 32 -22.03 0.18 11.09
C LYS A 32 -22.95 -1.03 11.02
N GLN A 33 -22.96 -1.69 9.87
CA GLN A 33 -23.68 -2.96 9.71
C GLN A 33 -23.22 -4.02 10.73
N PRO A 34 -24.14 -4.80 11.32
CA PRO A 34 -23.81 -6.00 12.07
C PRO A 34 -22.99 -6.98 11.22
N TYR A 35 -22.13 -7.77 11.87
CA TYR A 35 -21.38 -8.87 11.23
C TYR A 35 -20.57 -8.48 9.98
N ASN A 36 -19.98 -7.28 9.97
CA ASN A 36 -19.24 -6.73 8.84
C ASN A 36 -17.78 -7.25 8.71
N VAL A 37 -17.41 -8.28 9.47
CA VAL A 37 -16.09 -8.94 9.41
C VAL A 37 -16.32 -10.45 9.39
N ASN A 38 -15.79 -11.11 8.37
CA ASN A 38 -15.91 -12.56 8.25
C ASN A 38 -14.97 -13.30 9.22
N VAL A 39 -15.26 -14.58 9.47
CA VAL A 39 -14.53 -15.43 10.43
C VAL A 39 -13.04 -15.53 10.09
N ALA A 40 -12.71 -15.71 8.80
CA ALA A 40 -11.33 -15.82 8.34
C ALA A 40 -10.52 -14.54 8.60
N GLY A 41 -11.11 -13.37 8.32
CA GLY A 41 -10.52 -12.07 8.56
C GLY A 41 -10.30 -11.78 10.04
N ASN A 42 -11.24 -12.18 10.90
CA ASN A 42 -11.08 -12.09 12.35
C ASN A 42 -9.90 -12.95 12.85
N ARG A 43 -9.85 -14.22 12.46
CA ARG A 43 -8.77 -15.16 12.83
C ARG A 43 -7.42 -14.70 12.33
N ALA A 44 -7.33 -14.26 11.07
CA ALA A 44 -6.10 -13.78 10.46
C ALA A 44 -5.60 -12.49 11.12
N ALA A 45 -6.49 -11.54 11.44
CA ALA A 45 -6.11 -10.31 12.14
C ALA A 45 -5.52 -10.60 13.53
N LEU A 46 -6.13 -11.52 14.30
CA LEU A 46 -5.59 -11.93 15.60
C LEU A 46 -4.21 -12.60 15.47
N ALA A 47 -4.04 -13.48 14.48
CA ALA A 47 -2.75 -14.11 14.22
C ALA A 47 -1.68 -13.08 13.81
N SER A 48 -2.02 -12.10 12.97
CA SER A 48 -1.10 -11.02 12.59
C SER A 48 -0.70 -10.13 13.76
N LEU A 49 -1.58 -9.93 14.75
CA LEU A 49 -1.25 -9.18 15.96
C LEU A 49 -0.34 -9.98 16.90
N ALA A 50 -0.51 -11.30 16.98
CA ALA A 50 0.34 -12.18 17.76
C ALA A 50 1.75 -12.28 17.16
N ASP A 51 1.86 -12.32 15.83
CA ASP A 51 3.13 -12.43 15.10
C ASP A 51 3.62 -11.08 14.55
N ARG A 52 3.53 -10.03 15.38
CA ARG A 52 3.80 -8.65 14.95
C ARG A 52 5.24 -8.47 14.51
N ASP A 53 6.19 -9.06 15.23
CA ASP A 53 7.61 -8.81 15.01
C ASP A 53 8.10 -9.38 13.68
N PHE A 54 7.63 -10.56 13.29
CA PHE A 54 7.87 -11.12 11.96
C PHE A 54 7.36 -10.20 10.86
N LEU A 55 6.11 -9.73 10.98
CA LEU A 55 5.50 -8.84 10.00
C LEU A 55 6.23 -7.48 9.91
N LEU A 56 6.69 -6.94 11.04
CA LEU A 56 7.50 -5.72 11.06
C LEU A 56 8.88 -5.95 10.42
N GLY A 57 9.46 -7.14 10.53
CA GLY A 57 10.64 -7.54 9.76
C GLY A 57 10.41 -7.46 8.24
N ASN A 58 9.25 -7.92 7.76
CA ASN A 58 8.89 -7.79 6.34
C ASN A 58 8.73 -6.32 5.92
N VAL A 59 8.14 -5.48 6.79
CA VAL A 59 8.03 -4.04 6.55
C VAL A 59 9.42 -3.40 6.43
N ALA A 60 10.36 -3.75 7.30
CA ALA A 60 11.73 -3.23 7.24
C ALA A 60 12.42 -3.61 5.91
N ARG A 61 12.25 -4.85 5.45
CA ARG A 61 12.77 -5.30 4.15
C ARG A 61 12.17 -4.51 2.98
N LEU A 62 10.86 -4.26 3.00
CA LEU A 62 10.19 -3.45 1.97
C LEU A 62 10.67 -1.99 1.96
N VAL A 63 10.98 -1.43 3.13
CA VAL A 63 11.55 -0.08 3.24
C VAL A 63 12.94 -0.02 2.60
N ALA A 64 13.81 -0.98 2.91
CA ALA A 64 15.16 -1.05 2.31
C ALA A 64 15.09 -1.25 0.79
N GLU A 65 14.23 -2.13 0.29
CA GLU A 65 14.05 -2.34 -1.15
C GLU A 65 13.47 -1.12 -1.86
N ARG A 66 12.60 -0.35 -1.20
CA ARG A 66 12.09 0.92 -1.75
C ARG A 66 13.23 1.94 -1.94
N GLU A 67 14.14 2.04 -0.97
CA GLU A 67 15.30 2.95 -1.07
C GLU A 67 16.23 2.53 -2.21
N ARG A 68 16.53 1.24 -2.31
CA ARG A 68 17.29 0.67 -3.43
C ARG A 68 16.61 0.95 -4.77
N LEU A 69 15.30 0.71 -4.87
CA LEU A 69 14.53 0.94 -6.10
C LEU A 69 14.54 2.42 -6.51
N CYS A 70 14.36 3.36 -5.56
CA CYS A 70 14.46 4.79 -5.85
C CYS A 70 15.82 5.15 -6.43
N ALA A 71 16.91 4.62 -5.85
CA ALA A 71 18.26 4.87 -6.35
C ALA A 71 18.45 4.33 -7.78
N GLU A 72 17.98 3.11 -8.07
CA GLU A 72 18.08 2.53 -9.42
C GLU A 72 17.21 3.27 -10.44
N LEU A 73 16.00 3.69 -10.08
CA LEU A 73 15.13 4.47 -10.97
C LEU A 73 15.75 5.83 -11.32
N ALA A 74 16.42 6.47 -10.37
CA ALA A 74 17.08 7.76 -10.58
C ALA A 74 18.29 7.70 -11.53
N ARG A 75 18.75 6.50 -11.92
CA ARG A 75 19.84 6.33 -12.91
C ARG A 75 19.36 6.55 -14.35
N PHE A 76 18.05 6.62 -14.58
CA PHE A 76 17.48 6.86 -15.90
C PHE A 76 17.09 8.33 -16.02
N ASP A 77 17.67 9.05 -16.98
CA ASP A 77 17.46 10.50 -17.14
C ASP A 77 15.99 10.91 -17.41
N TYR A 78 15.16 9.96 -17.85
CA TYR A 78 13.74 10.17 -18.11
C TYR A 78 12.84 9.74 -16.94
N LEU A 79 13.40 9.29 -15.80
CA LEU A 79 12.67 8.87 -14.60
C LEU A 79 13.08 9.72 -13.40
N GLU A 80 12.10 10.33 -12.74
CA GLU A 80 12.29 11.12 -11.53
C GLU A 80 11.43 10.54 -10.40
N PRO A 81 11.98 9.64 -9.57
CA PRO A 81 11.27 9.11 -8.40
C PRO A 81 11.05 10.22 -7.36
N VAL A 82 9.81 10.40 -6.91
CA VAL A 82 9.46 11.41 -5.89
C VAL A 82 10.12 11.04 -4.55
N PRO A 83 10.95 11.92 -3.98
CA PRO A 83 11.68 11.62 -2.76
C PRO A 83 10.75 11.49 -1.55
N GLY A 84 11.20 10.74 -0.54
CA GLY A 84 10.52 10.69 0.75
C GLY A 84 9.24 9.87 0.81
N SER A 85 9.01 8.93 -0.14
CA SER A 85 7.93 7.95 0.00
C SER A 85 8.05 7.21 1.34
N ARG A 86 6.96 7.18 2.12
CA ARG A 86 6.86 6.44 3.40
C ARG A 86 5.95 5.22 3.32
N SER A 87 5.55 4.83 2.11
CA SER A 87 4.65 3.70 1.84
C SER A 87 5.38 2.55 1.12
N ASN A 88 4.66 1.54 0.66
CA ASN A 88 5.19 0.39 -0.09
C ASN A 88 5.16 0.60 -1.63
N PHE A 89 5.21 1.83 -2.09
CA PHE A 89 5.24 2.20 -3.51
C PHE A 89 6.04 3.48 -3.71
N VAL A 90 6.47 3.74 -4.94
CA VAL A 90 7.18 4.97 -5.34
C VAL A 90 6.36 5.62 -6.45
N LEU A 91 6.05 6.90 -6.27
CA LEU A 91 5.53 7.72 -7.37
C LEU A 91 6.74 8.17 -8.20
N CYS A 92 6.71 7.94 -9.51
CA CYS A 92 7.79 8.31 -10.41
C CYS A 92 7.23 9.20 -11.52
N ARG A 93 7.80 10.38 -11.69
CA ARG A 93 7.53 11.24 -12.85
C ARG A 93 8.34 10.72 -14.04
N VAL A 94 7.76 10.79 -15.23
CA VAL A 94 8.44 10.49 -16.49
C VAL A 94 8.71 11.82 -17.19
N ILE A 95 9.95 12.08 -17.55
CA ILE A 95 10.41 13.34 -18.14
C ILE A 95 10.72 13.13 -19.62
N GLY A 96 10.21 14.02 -20.47
CA GLY A 96 10.54 14.02 -21.91
C GLY A 96 10.06 12.79 -22.68
N ARG A 97 9.18 11.97 -22.10
CA ARG A 97 8.57 10.78 -22.72
C ARG A 97 7.11 10.64 -22.28
N ASP A 98 6.31 9.95 -23.09
CA ASP A 98 4.95 9.58 -22.68
C ASP A 98 4.99 8.46 -21.63
N ALA A 99 4.49 8.78 -20.43
CA ALA A 99 4.34 7.82 -19.34
C ALA A 99 3.38 6.67 -19.68
N ARG A 100 2.42 6.90 -20.58
CA ARG A 100 1.51 5.86 -21.06
C ARG A 100 2.23 4.83 -21.91
N GLU A 101 3.05 5.26 -22.86
CA GLU A 101 3.86 4.36 -23.68
C GLU A 101 4.81 3.53 -22.83
N LEU A 102 5.43 4.13 -21.81
CA LEU A 102 6.25 3.41 -20.83
C LEU A 102 5.45 2.32 -20.09
N LYS A 103 4.25 2.66 -19.60
CA LYS A 103 3.37 1.68 -18.93
C LYS A 103 3.00 0.52 -19.85
N GLU A 104 2.65 0.80 -21.10
CA GLU A 104 2.27 -0.22 -22.09
C GLU A 104 3.48 -1.08 -22.51
N GLY A 105 4.68 -0.49 -22.56
CA GLY A 105 5.94 -1.22 -22.73
C GLY A 105 6.20 -2.21 -21.58
N LEU A 106 6.09 -1.75 -20.34
CA LEU A 106 6.26 -2.59 -19.14
C LEU A 106 5.20 -3.70 -19.07
N GLU A 107 3.95 -3.40 -19.39
CA GLU A 107 2.85 -4.37 -19.39
C GLU A 107 3.08 -5.50 -20.41
N ARG A 108 3.60 -5.18 -21.61
CA ARG A 108 3.99 -6.19 -22.60
C ARG A 108 5.10 -7.13 -22.12
N GLN A 109 5.87 -6.70 -21.12
CA GLN A 109 6.90 -7.51 -20.44
C GLN A 109 6.38 -8.18 -19.15
N GLY A 110 5.08 -8.10 -18.86
CA GLY A 110 4.48 -8.68 -17.65
C GLY A 110 4.64 -7.84 -16.39
N VAL A 111 5.11 -6.59 -16.50
CA VAL A 111 5.29 -5.68 -15.38
C VAL A 111 4.12 -4.68 -15.33
N LEU A 112 3.23 -4.87 -14.36
CA LEU A 112 2.07 -4.01 -14.19
C LEU A 112 2.35 -2.86 -13.23
N VAL A 113 2.22 -1.63 -13.72
CA VAL A 113 2.36 -0.40 -12.93
C VAL A 113 1.09 0.44 -12.96
N ARG A 114 0.89 1.26 -11.94
CA ARG A 114 -0.23 2.19 -11.88
C ARG A 114 0.12 3.49 -12.61
N TYR A 115 -0.58 3.77 -13.70
CA TYR A 115 -0.49 5.03 -14.44
C TYR A 115 -1.53 6.05 -13.94
N PHE A 116 -1.14 7.33 -13.90
CA PHE A 116 -2.00 8.45 -13.54
C PHE A 116 -2.01 9.48 -14.68
N ALA A 117 -3.16 9.65 -15.33
CA ALA A 117 -3.34 10.53 -16.49
C ALA A 117 -3.82 11.95 -16.12
N LYS A 118 -3.87 12.28 -14.83
CA LYS A 118 -4.37 13.58 -14.35
C LYS A 118 -3.19 14.43 -13.89
N PRO A 119 -3.15 15.73 -14.23
CA PRO A 119 -2.27 16.68 -13.55
C PRO A 119 -2.55 16.60 -12.04
N GLY A 120 -1.47 16.57 -11.24
CA GLY A 120 -1.54 16.66 -9.79
C GLY A 120 -1.87 18.06 -9.32
#